data_AF-A0A3Q1FU49-F1
#
_entry.id   AF-A0A3Q1FU49-F1
#
_cell.length_a   1.000
_cell.length_b   1.000
_cell.length_c   1.000
_cell.angle_alpha   90.00
_cell.angle_beta   90.00
_cell.angle_gamma   90.00
#
_symmetry.space_group_name_H-M   'P 1'
#
loop_
_entity.id
_entity.type
_entity.pdbx_description
1 polymer ?
#
loop_
_entity_poly.entity_id
_entity_poly.type
_entity_poly.pdbx_seq_one_letter_code
_entity_poly.pdbx_strand_id
1 'polypeptide(L)'
;GKASLNSLVGIGSKRHVDGFDVETSHSFRLKTNCQTNVLSVCVSGVDYKLLGILKRQFPKVPLLGLTATATSSVLKDCEKILCVPKPITVTASFNRTNLYYEVRIKDSDNDASISDIASLIKSRYKDQSGIVYVFSQKDAESVAAELQKRDILAYPYHANMDPDDKSQVHCRWTSNKIQVVVATVAFGMGIDKPNVRFVIHHTMSKSIENYYQESGRAGRDDHPADCIVYFGFADIFRISTMVVMENVGQQKLLQMVDYCQNVDRCRRSLMAVHFDEVWDDEGCRQMCDTCRHSKDYTTMDITQHAREVVQIVELATSMDEKLTPLKLVDAWMGKGPAKRRKMIQTTTLPRRQAEAVVVRLLLQGYLREDFSFTPYTTYFYMKLGRKVPLLKSQTHTLNMKMRTRGVKTVVNDLQVKAASGQGKSKEGKRSVESAGDAPVSKKVKTYLP
;
A
#
# COMPACT_ATOMS: atom_id res chain seq x y z
N GLY A 1 53.28 24.77 1.59
CA GLY A 1 53.17 24.42 0.16
C GLY A 1 51.71 24.50 -0.23
N LYS A 2 51.37 25.38 -1.18
CA LYS A 2 50.02 25.55 -1.73
C LYS A 2 49.62 24.29 -2.52
N ALA A 3 48.41 23.80 -2.30
CA ALA A 3 47.67 23.03 -3.28
C ALA A 3 46.19 23.44 -3.19
N SER A 4 45.76 24.21 -4.18
CA SER A 4 44.39 24.62 -4.42
C SER A 4 43.59 23.47 -5.03
N LEU A 5 42.37 23.23 -4.55
CA LEU A 5 41.32 22.57 -5.32
C LEU A 5 40.05 23.42 -5.20
N ASN A 6 39.84 24.22 -6.23
CA ASN A 6 38.63 25.01 -6.46
C ASN A 6 37.60 24.15 -7.19
N SER A 7 36.34 24.57 -7.01
CA SER A 7 35.14 24.29 -7.81
C SER A 7 34.30 23.06 -7.46
N LEU A 8 33.18 23.32 -6.78
CA LEU A 8 31.85 22.90 -7.21
C LEU A 8 30.82 23.78 -6.50
N VAL A 9 30.40 24.83 -7.21
CA VAL A 9 29.31 25.74 -6.83
C VAL A 9 28.00 25.09 -7.25
N GLY A 10 27.06 24.96 -6.31
CA GLY A 10 25.66 24.63 -6.56
C GLY A 10 24.77 25.59 -5.78
N ILE A 11 23.96 26.35 -6.51
CA ILE A 11 23.15 27.48 -6.06
C ILE A 11 21.88 26.96 -5.36
N GLY A 12 21.57 27.49 -4.17
CA GLY A 12 20.34 27.20 -3.42
C GLY A 12 20.11 28.27 -2.35
N SER A 13 18.93 28.87 -2.36
CA SER A 13 18.58 30.14 -1.69
C SER A 13 18.69 30.08 -0.16
N LYS A 14 19.36 31.07 0.44
CA LYS A 14 19.47 31.27 1.90
C LYS A 14 18.18 31.89 2.45
N ARG A 15 17.60 31.29 3.49
CA ARG A 15 16.83 32.02 4.50
C ARG A 15 17.33 31.64 5.90
N HIS A 16 17.65 32.66 6.69
CA HIS A 16 18.13 32.57 8.07
C HIS A 16 16.92 32.51 9.00
N VAL A 17 16.81 31.44 9.79
CA VAL A 17 16.11 31.42 11.08
C VAL A 17 16.91 30.49 12.01
N ASP A 18 17.04 30.91 13.27
CA ASP A 18 17.94 30.42 14.30
C ASP A 18 18.25 28.91 14.32
N GLY A 19 19.54 28.59 14.11
CA GLY A 19 20.27 27.63 14.95
C GLY A 19 20.38 26.17 14.50
N PHE A 20 19.54 25.64 13.60
CA PHE A 20 19.68 24.25 13.13
C PHE A 20 19.22 24.07 11.67
N ASP A 21 20.19 23.90 10.75
CA ASP A 21 19.92 23.44 9.39
C ASP A 21 19.89 21.90 9.35
N VAL A 22 18.70 21.30 9.31
CA VAL A 22 18.52 19.90 8.94
C VAL A 22 18.04 19.87 7.49
N GLU A 23 18.96 19.58 6.57
CA GLU A 23 18.66 19.43 5.15
C GLU A 23 18.82 17.95 4.76
N THR A 24 17.72 17.24 4.54
CA THR A 24 17.73 15.91 3.91
C THR A 24 18.00 16.07 2.42
N SER A 25 19.25 15.94 2.01
CA SER A 25 19.64 15.85 0.60
C SER A 25 20.84 14.91 0.42
N HIS A 26 20.73 13.97 -0.53
CA HIS A 26 21.86 13.18 -1.03
C HIS A 26 22.75 14.05 -1.91
N SER A 27 23.60 14.85 -1.28
CA SER A 27 24.80 15.39 -1.92
C SER A 27 25.87 15.56 -0.86
N PHE A 28 27.09 15.14 -1.18
CA PHE A 28 28.23 15.17 -0.27
C PHE A 28 28.54 16.63 0.10
N ARG A 29 28.21 17.05 1.31
CA ARG A 29 28.77 18.26 1.92
C ARG A 29 29.55 17.84 3.16
N LEU A 30 30.87 17.85 3.05
CA LEU A 30 31.76 17.95 4.20
C LEU A 30 31.49 19.31 4.86
N LYS A 31 30.46 19.40 5.71
CA LYS A 31 30.32 20.53 6.64
C LYS A 31 31.24 20.22 7.83
N THR A 32 32.49 20.65 7.75
CA THR A 32 33.25 20.92 8.97
C THR A 32 32.62 22.16 9.58
N ASN A 33 31.72 21.98 10.56
CA ASN A 33 31.23 23.12 11.31
C ASN A 33 32.41 23.65 12.13
N CYS A 34 32.77 24.93 11.98
CA CYS A 34 33.97 25.53 12.59
C CYS A 34 34.02 25.44 14.13
N GLN A 35 32.97 24.96 14.78
CA GLN A 35 32.92 24.76 16.24
C GLN A 35 32.81 23.28 16.67
N THR A 36 32.56 22.34 15.76
CA THR A 36 32.45 20.91 16.09
C THR A 36 32.86 20.05 14.88
N ASN A 37 34.00 19.36 14.98
CA ASN A 37 34.48 18.42 13.97
C ASN A 37 33.63 17.15 13.93
N VAL A 38 32.39 17.20 13.42
CA VAL A 38 31.47 16.05 13.33
C VAL A 38 31.25 15.65 11.88
N LEU A 39 31.44 14.37 11.56
CA LEU A 39 31.13 13.82 10.23
C LEU A 39 29.69 13.28 10.22
N SER A 40 28.82 13.81 9.34
CA SER A 40 27.45 13.32 9.16
C SER A 40 27.38 12.32 8.00
N VAL A 41 26.75 11.15 8.23
CA VAL A 41 26.55 10.10 7.22
C VAL A 41 25.09 9.67 7.19
N CYS A 42 24.45 9.77 6.02
CA CYS A 42 23.08 9.28 5.75
C CYS A 42 23.15 7.99 4.94
N VAL A 43 22.79 6.84 5.51
CA VAL A 43 23.05 5.51 4.93
C VAL A 43 22.03 5.11 3.87
N SER A 44 22.42 5.08 2.59
CA SER A 44 21.71 4.31 1.55
C SER A 44 22.54 4.12 0.27
N GLY A 45 23.05 2.91 0.01
CA GLY A 45 23.72 2.58 -1.26
C GLY A 45 24.94 1.66 -1.11
N VAL A 46 25.50 1.21 -2.24
CA VAL A 46 26.64 0.26 -2.27
C VAL A 46 27.96 0.92 -1.87
N ASP A 47 28.15 2.20 -2.23
CA ASP A 47 29.36 2.98 -1.94
C ASP A 47 29.55 3.26 -0.44
N TYR A 48 28.48 3.14 0.36
CA TYR A 48 28.51 3.34 1.80
C TYR A 48 29.36 2.29 2.54
N LYS A 49 29.59 1.13 1.92
CA LYS A 49 30.49 0.10 2.45
C LYS A 49 31.93 0.59 2.59
N LEU A 50 32.32 1.60 1.82
CA LEU A 50 33.67 2.16 1.84
C LEU A 50 33.89 3.16 2.97
N LEU A 51 32.82 3.69 3.57
CA LEU A 51 32.90 4.77 4.56
C LEU A 51 33.58 4.37 5.89
N GLY A 52 33.72 3.06 6.16
CA GLY A 52 34.54 2.58 7.27
C GLY A 52 36.00 3.02 7.20
N ILE A 53 36.51 3.43 6.03
CA ILE A 53 37.85 4.03 5.91
C ILE A 53 37.97 5.34 6.71
N LEU A 54 36.89 6.13 6.81
CA LEU A 54 36.92 7.43 7.47
C LEU A 54 37.21 7.28 8.96
N LYS A 55 36.58 6.31 9.62
CA LYS A 55 36.83 6.07 11.05
C LYS A 55 38.21 5.44 11.30
N ARG A 56 38.73 4.66 10.34
CA ARG A 56 40.09 4.09 10.40
C ARG A 56 41.18 5.15 10.23
N GLN A 57 41.02 6.08 9.30
CA GLN A 57 41.98 7.17 9.04
C GLN A 57 41.88 8.30 10.07
N PHE A 58 40.66 8.58 10.56
CA PHE A 58 40.39 9.67 11.50
C PHE A 58 39.73 9.15 12.79
N PRO A 59 40.44 8.36 13.62
CA PRO A 59 39.84 7.71 14.80
C PRO A 59 39.33 8.72 15.84
N LYS A 60 40.00 9.87 15.97
CA LYS A 60 39.66 10.93 16.95
C LYS A 60 38.46 11.79 16.54
N VAL A 61 38.02 11.73 15.28
CA VAL A 61 36.90 12.54 14.80
C VAL A 61 35.57 11.84 15.16
N PRO A 62 34.63 12.52 15.85
CA PRO A 62 33.31 11.96 16.12
C PRO A 62 32.49 11.80 14.82
N LEU A 63 31.74 10.71 14.75
CA LEU A 63 30.89 10.37 13.61
C LEU A 63 29.43 10.37 14.08
N LEU A 64 28.57 11.06 13.34
CA LEU A 64 27.14 11.12 13.57
C LEU A 64 26.41 10.44 12.40
N GLY A 65 25.73 9.33 12.69
CA GLY A 65 24.84 8.66 11.76
C GLY A 65 23.40 9.15 11.94
N LEU A 66 22.74 9.55 10.86
CA LEU A 66 21.34 9.97 10.89
C LEU A 66 20.53 9.08 9.93
N THR A 67 19.42 8.53 10.42
CA THR A 67 18.52 7.70 9.63
C THR A 67 17.10 7.80 10.19
N ALA A 68 16.10 7.77 9.31
CA ALA A 68 14.70 7.82 9.68
C ALA A 68 14.06 6.43 9.81
N THR A 69 14.65 5.41 9.18
CA THR A 69 14.08 4.04 9.13
C THR A 69 15.19 3.01 9.23
N ALA A 70 15.65 2.73 10.44
CA ALA A 70 16.62 1.67 10.68
C ALA A 70 16.11 0.73 11.77
N THR A 71 15.97 -0.54 11.41
CA THR A 71 15.71 -1.63 12.36
C THR A 71 16.99 -1.98 13.12
N SER A 72 16.85 -2.74 14.21
CA SER A 72 18.00 -3.17 15.02
C SER A 72 19.04 -3.96 14.21
N SER A 73 18.60 -4.72 13.21
CA SER A 73 19.50 -5.44 12.29
C SER A 73 20.30 -4.51 11.40
N VAL A 74 19.64 -3.50 10.81
CA VAL A 74 20.30 -2.51 9.94
C VAL A 74 21.29 -1.66 10.73
N LEU A 75 20.96 -1.28 11.97
CA LEU A 75 21.88 -0.54 12.84
C LEU A 75 23.16 -1.33 13.12
N LYS A 76 23.04 -2.62 13.49
CA LYS A 76 24.20 -3.51 13.70
C LYS A 76 25.06 -3.68 12.45
N ASP A 77 24.45 -3.71 11.28
CA ASP A 77 25.18 -3.77 10.02
C ASP A 77 25.92 -2.45 9.74
N CYS A 78 25.28 -1.30 10.00
CA CYS A 78 25.91 0.01 9.87
C CYS A 78 27.09 0.18 10.84
N GLU A 79 26.97 -0.28 12.08
CA GLU A 79 28.05 -0.28 13.08
C GLU A 79 29.29 -1.01 12.59
N LYS A 80 29.09 -2.21 12.02
CA LYS A 80 30.16 -3.02 11.43
C LYS A 80 30.79 -2.33 10.22
N ILE A 81 29.97 -1.83 9.31
CA ILE A 81 30.44 -1.18 8.07
C ILE A 81 31.23 0.09 8.37
N LEU A 82 30.75 0.93 9.28
CA LEU A 82 31.39 2.19 9.63
C LEU A 82 32.56 2.02 10.63
N CYS A 83 32.78 0.79 11.12
CA CYS A 83 33.81 0.45 12.10
C CYS A 83 33.72 1.34 13.35
N VAL A 84 32.50 1.60 13.83
CA VAL A 84 32.26 2.43 15.03
C VAL A 84 32.08 1.52 16.24
N PRO A 85 33.03 1.47 17.17
CA PRO A 85 32.88 0.66 18.38
C PRO A 85 31.90 1.36 19.34
N LYS A 86 30.84 0.65 19.74
CA LYS A 86 29.86 1.07 20.78
C LYS A 86 29.28 2.48 20.53
N PRO A 87 28.48 2.69 19.47
CA PRO A 87 27.81 3.97 19.29
C PRO A 87 26.79 4.23 20.40
N ILE A 88 26.52 5.52 20.64
CA ILE A 88 25.32 5.93 21.38
C ILE A 88 24.18 5.99 20.37
N THR A 89 23.17 5.15 20.56
CA THR A 89 21.99 5.10 19.68
C THR A 89 20.83 5.80 20.38
N VAL A 90 20.33 6.86 19.75
CA VAL A 90 19.13 7.58 20.19
C VAL A 90 18.04 7.30 19.17
N THR A 91 16.97 6.64 19.61
CA THR A 91 15.82 6.30 18.77
C THR A 91 14.63 7.14 19.21
N ALA A 92 14.09 7.94 18.30
CA ALA A 92 12.79 8.57 18.47
C ALA A 92 11.69 7.57 18.12
N SER A 93 10.52 7.66 18.77
CA SER A 93 9.38 6.81 18.45
C SER A 93 8.95 7.00 16.99
N PHE A 94 8.56 5.92 16.32
CA PHE A 94 8.00 6.00 14.97
C PHE A 94 6.58 6.61 14.96
N ASN A 95 5.93 6.74 16.12
CA ASN A 95 4.52 7.03 16.16
C ASN A 95 4.20 8.48 15.79
N ARG A 96 3.39 8.64 14.73
CA ARG A 96 2.70 9.89 14.39
C ARG A 96 1.24 9.78 14.83
N THR A 97 0.89 10.47 15.91
CA THR A 97 -0.44 10.38 16.55
C THR A 97 -1.55 11.00 15.71
N ASN A 98 -1.22 11.95 14.85
CA ASN A 98 -2.15 12.66 13.97
C ASN A 98 -2.56 11.85 12.72
N LEU A 99 -1.87 10.76 12.40
CA LEU A 99 -2.14 9.95 11.21
C LEU A 99 -3.21 8.89 11.48
N TYR A 100 -4.23 8.81 10.63
CA TYR A 100 -5.22 7.75 10.68
C TYR A 100 -4.89 6.68 9.64
N TYR A 101 -4.77 5.41 10.05
CA TYR A 101 -4.42 4.30 9.16
C TYR A 101 -5.64 3.43 8.81
N GLU A 102 -5.87 3.18 7.52
CA GLU A 102 -6.98 2.37 7.03
C GLU A 102 -6.55 1.45 5.87
N VAL A 103 -7.05 0.21 5.88
CA VAL A 103 -6.90 -0.71 4.75
C VAL A 103 -8.27 -1.01 4.15
N ARG A 104 -8.42 -0.72 2.85
CA ARG A 104 -9.59 -1.04 2.04
C ARG A 104 -9.27 -2.20 1.11
N ILE A 105 -10.25 -3.08 0.89
CA ILE A 105 -10.10 -4.14 -0.10
C ILE A 105 -10.40 -3.54 -1.47
N LYS A 106 -9.44 -3.68 -2.39
CA LYS A 106 -9.57 -3.24 -3.77
C LYS A 106 -10.53 -4.17 -4.50
N ASP A 107 -11.47 -3.60 -5.24
CA ASP A 107 -12.35 -4.39 -6.08
C ASP A 107 -11.61 -5.00 -7.26
N SER A 108 -12.12 -6.11 -7.79
CA SER A 108 -11.58 -6.72 -9.02
C SER A 108 -11.71 -5.79 -10.22
N ASP A 109 -12.63 -4.83 -10.15
CA ASP A 109 -12.77 -3.76 -11.11
C ASP A 109 -11.92 -2.54 -10.67
N ASN A 110 -10.93 -2.20 -11.50
CA ASN A 110 -10.09 -1.02 -11.26
C ASN A 110 -10.91 0.28 -11.32
N ASP A 111 -11.96 0.35 -12.13
CA ASP A 111 -12.76 1.57 -12.27
C ASP A 111 -13.55 1.87 -10.99
N ALA A 112 -14.08 0.82 -10.34
CA ALA A 112 -14.74 0.95 -9.04
C ALA A 112 -13.80 1.51 -7.97
N SER A 113 -12.55 1.05 -7.94
CA SER A 113 -11.54 1.52 -6.98
C SER A 113 -11.16 2.99 -7.23
N ILE A 114 -10.98 3.37 -8.50
CA ILE A 114 -10.71 4.77 -8.87
C ILE A 114 -11.92 5.67 -8.56
N SER A 115 -13.13 5.16 -8.76
CA SER A 115 -14.36 5.87 -8.42
C SER A 115 -14.50 6.11 -6.91
N ASP A 116 -14.14 5.15 -6.06
CA ASP A 116 -14.10 5.34 -4.60
C ASP A 116 -13.07 6.40 -4.21
N ILE A 117 -11.86 6.34 -4.79
CA ILE A 117 -10.81 7.37 -4.58
C ILE A 117 -11.33 8.75 -4.98
N ALA A 118 -11.96 8.87 -6.16
CA ALA A 118 -12.52 10.13 -6.62
C ALA A 118 -13.63 10.66 -5.70
N SER A 119 -14.50 9.77 -5.21
CA SER A 119 -15.55 10.09 -4.23
C SER A 119 -14.97 10.63 -2.92
N LEU A 120 -13.92 9.99 -2.39
CA LEU A 120 -13.21 10.46 -1.20
C LEU A 120 -12.61 11.86 -1.40
N ILE A 121 -11.97 12.08 -2.54
CA ILE A 121 -11.33 13.36 -2.87
C ILE A 121 -12.38 14.48 -2.98
N LYS A 122 -13.53 14.21 -3.60
CA LYS A 122 -14.61 15.20 -3.75
C LYS A 122 -15.40 15.47 -2.48
N SER A 123 -15.51 14.48 -1.60
CA SER A 123 -16.28 14.58 -0.36
C SER A 123 -15.38 15.00 0.81
N ARG A 124 -14.69 14.04 1.42
CA ARG A 124 -13.91 14.21 2.65
C ARG A 124 -12.70 15.12 2.46
N TYR A 125 -12.05 15.08 1.30
CA TYR A 125 -10.80 15.81 1.04
C TYR A 125 -10.97 16.97 0.06
N LYS A 126 -12.18 17.53 0.00
CA LYS A 126 -12.46 18.69 -0.85
C LYS A 126 -11.49 19.83 -0.52
N ASP A 127 -10.85 20.37 -1.55
CA ASP A 127 -9.87 21.47 -1.45
C ASP A 127 -8.63 21.17 -0.59
N GLN A 128 -8.39 19.90 -0.28
CA GLN A 128 -7.22 19.46 0.48
C GLN A 128 -6.17 18.80 -0.42
N SER A 129 -4.89 19.01 -0.12
CA SER A 129 -3.79 18.40 -0.87
C SER A 129 -3.54 16.96 -0.46
N GLY A 130 -3.26 16.10 -1.43
CA GLY A 130 -2.90 14.71 -1.17
C GLY A 130 -2.00 14.08 -2.22
N ILE A 131 -1.59 12.85 -1.94
CA ILE A 131 -0.74 12.02 -2.81
C ILE A 131 -1.45 10.69 -3.05
N VAL A 132 -1.43 10.21 -4.29
CA VAL A 132 -1.87 8.85 -4.64
C VAL A 132 -0.68 8.06 -5.13
N TYR A 133 -0.22 7.09 -4.35
CA TYR A 133 0.87 6.19 -4.74
C TYR A 133 0.37 5.02 -5.58
N VAL A 134 1.06 4.78 -6.69
CA VAL A 134 0.77 3.70 -7.66
C VAL A 134 2.00 2.83 -7.91
N PHE A 135 1.78 1.62 -8.42
CA PHE A 135 2.84 0.64 -8.65
C PHE A 135 3.74 0.99 -9.84
N SER A 136 3.15 1.33 -11.00
CA SER A 136 3.89 1.55 -12.25
C SER A 136 3.70 2.94 -12.82
N GLN A 137 4.60 3.32 -13.74
CA GLN A 137 4.52 4.61 -14.44
C GLN A 137 3.23 4.69 -15.30
N LYS A 138 2.87 3.58 -15.95
CA LYS A 138 1.61 3.45 -16.69
C LYS A 138 0.40 3.64 -15.78
N ASP A 139 0.44 3.09 -14.56
CA ASP A 139 -0.63 3.30 -13.58
C ASP A 139 -0.72 4.78 -13.16
N ALA A 140 0.41 5.50 -13.10
CA ALA A 140 0.43 6.92 -12.72
C ALA A 140 -0.31 7.78 -13.75
N GLU A 141 0.01 7.58 -15.04
CA GLU A 141 -0.66 8.26 -16.15
C GLU A 141 -2.14 7.87 -16.23
N SER A 142 -2.45 6.57 -16.17
CA SER A 142 -3.82 6.09 -16.28
C SER A 142 -4.71 6.58 -15.14
N VAL A 143 -4.26 6.48 -13.89
CA VAL A 143 -5.04 6.90 -12.73
C VAL A 143 -5.20 8.41 -12.70
N ALA A 144 -4.15 9.18 -13.06
CA ALA A 144 -4.26 10.64 -13.18
C ALA A 144 -5.31 11.04 -14.23
N ALA A 145 -5.28 10.44 -15.41
CA ALA A 145 -6.26 10.71 -16.47
C ALA A 145 -7.70 10.38 -16.04
N GLU A 146 -7.91 9.26 -15.34
CA GLU A 146 -9.24 8.88 -14.84
C GLU A 146 -9.75 9.79 -13.72
N LEU A 147 -8.87 10.33 -12.88
CA LEU A 147 -9.24 11.34 -11.88
C LEU A 147 -9.55 12.69 -12.54
N GLN A 148 -8.79 13.10 -13.56
CA GLN A 148 -9.05 14.32 -14.34
C GLN A 148 -10.41 14.28 -15.05
N LYS A 149 -10.79 13.13 -15.64
CA LYS A 149 -12.13 12.91 -16.23
C LYS A 149 -13.27 13.09 -15.23
N ARG A 150 -12.96 12.97 -13.94
CA ARG A 150 -13.88 13.17 -12.83
C ARG A 150 -13.66 14.52 -12.16
N ASP A 151 -13.17 15.54 -12.87
CA ASP A 151 -13.02 16.92 -12.37
C ASP A 151 -12.09 17.08 -11.15
N ILE A 152 -11.09 16.21 -11.00
CA ILE A 152 -10.07 16.34 -9.95
C ILE A 152 -8.78 16.84 -10.59
N LEU A 153 -8.18 17.87 -9.99
CA LEU A 153 -6.87 18.40 -10.38
C LEU A 153 -5.76 17.43 -9.94
N ALA A 154 -5.61 16.34 -10.69
CA ALA A 154 -4.64 15.27 -10.48
C ALA A 154 -3.59 15.26 -11.61
N TYR A 155 -2.31 15.16 -11.29
CA TYR A 155 -1.23 15.05 -12.29
C TYR A 155 -0.29 13.87 -11.99
N PRO A 156 0.23 13.18 -13.02
CA PRO A 156 1.15 12.08 -12.83
C PRO A 156 2.55 12.58 -12.42
N TYR A 157 3.29 11.76 -11.68
CA TYR A 157 4.70 11.97 -11.36
C TYR A 157 5.47 10.64 -11.36
N HIS A 158 6.37 10.44 -12.32
CA HIS A 158 7.20 9.23 -12.41
C HIS A 158 8.59 9.52 -12.99
N ALA A 159 9.49 8.54 -12.90
CA ALA A 159 10.90 8.69 -13.26
C ALA A 159 11.14 9.03 -14.74
N ASN A 160 10.29 8.59 -15.67
CA ASN A 160 10.48 8.86 -17.10
C ASN A 160 9.90 10.21 -17.58
N MET A 161 9.29 11.01 -16.71
CA MET A 161 8.87 12.36 -17.10
C MET A 161 10.06 13.28 -17.31
N ASP A 162 9.87 14.29 -18.16
CA ASP A 162 10.84 15.35 -18.36
C ASP A 162 11.16 16.06 -17.02
N PRO A 163 12.43 16.38 -16.73
CA PRO A 163 12.81 17.12 -15.53
C PRO A 163 12.07 18.45 -15.34
N ASP A 164 11.77 19.16 -16.42
CA ASP A 164 11.03 20.43 -16.38
C ASP A 164 9.58 20.19 -15.96
N ASP A 165 8.94 19.16 -16.52
CA ASP A 165 7.57 18.77 -16.15
C ASP A 165 7.48 18.32 -14.70
N LYS A 166 8.44 17.53 -14.21
CA LYS A 166 8.53 17.15 -12.79
C LYS A 166 8.60 18.37 -11.89
N SER A 167 9.46 19.33 -12.25
CA SER A 167 9.65 20.57 -11.48
C SER A 167 8.38 21.41 -11.48
N GLN A 168 7.68 21.50 -12.62
CA GLN A 168 6.41 22.19 -12.74
C GLN A 168 5.31 21.56 -11.89
N VAL A 169 5.13 20.23 -11.95
CA VAL A 169 4.14 19.50 -11.14
C VAL A 169 4.42 19.70 -9.65
N HIS A 170 5.68 19.54 -9.23
CA HIS A 170 6.09 19.75 -7.85
C HIS A 170 5.82 21.20 -7.38
N CYS A 171 6.21 22.21 -8.17
CA CYS A 171 5.98 23.61 -7.82
C CYS A 171 4.49 23.96 -7.71
N ARG A 172 3.68 23.48 -8.67
CA ARG A 172 2.23 23.73 -8.70
C ARG A 172 1.51 23.03 -7.54
N TRP A 173 1.89 21.81 -7.19
CA TRP A 173 1.33 21.09 -6.05
C TRP A 173 1.71 21.72 -4.72
N THR A 174 2.97 22.12 -4.55
CA THR A 174 3.42 22.86 -3.35
C THR A 174 2.64 24.17 -3.18
N SER A 175 2.36 24.86 -4.29
CA SER A 175 1.57 26.11 -4.34
C SER A 175 0.05 25.91 -4.30
N ASN A 176 -0.46 24.70 -4.02
CA ASN A 176 -1.89 24.35 -4.00
C ASN A 176 -2.65 24.57 -5.33
N LYS A 177 -1.96 24.71 -6.46
CA LYS A 177 -2.59 24.78 -7.80
C LYS A 177 -3.00 23.40 -8.33
N ILE A 178 -2.38 22.35 -7.79
CA ILE A 178 -2.72 20.95 -8.04
C ILE A 178 -3.18 20.37 -6.70
N GLN A 179 -4.32 19.69 -6.70
CA GLN A 179 -4.85 19.06 -5.50
C GLN A 179 -4.12 17.74 -5.21
N VAL A 180 -3.93 16.91 -6.25
CA VAL A 180 -3.43 15.54 -6.11
C VAL A 180 -2.25 15.27 -7.03
N VAL A 181 -1.19 14.69 -6.49
CA VAL A 181 -0.11 14.11 -7.30
C VAL A 181 -0.26 12.60 -7.30
N VAL A 182 -0.40 12.00 -8.48
CA VAL A 182 -0.45 10.54 -8.67
C VAL A 182 0.95 10.08 -9.02
N ALA A 183 1.61 9.36 -8.11
CA ALA A 183 3.04 9.13 -8.23
C ALA A 183 3.48 7.69 -8.01
N THR A 184 4.60 7.33 -8.62
CA THR A 184 5.40 6.19 -8.17
C THR A 184 6.30 6.58 -7.00
N VAL A 185 7.06 5.63 -6.47
CA VAL A 185 8.09 5.87 -5.43
C VAL A 185 9.14 6.94 -5.78
N ALA A 186 9.22 7.34 -7.06
CA ALA A 186 10.06 8.44 -7.50
C ALA A 186 9.66 9.80 -6.87
N PHE A 187 8.40 9.98 -6.50
CA PHE A 187 7.93 11.16 -5.77
C PHE A 187 8.16 10.96 -4.27
N GLY A 188 9.41 11.11 -3.83
CA GLY A 188 9.76 10.85 -2.45
C GLY A 188 10.93 11.66 -1.88
N MET A 189 11.95 11.95 -2.66
CA MET A 189 13.08 12.73 -2.16
C MET A 189 12.74 14.22 -2.20
N GLY A 190 13.03 14.95 -1.11
CA GLY A 190 12.90 16.41 -1.05
C GLY A 190 11.48 16.97 -0.92
N ILE A 191 10.45 16.12 -0.80
CA ILE A 191 9.09 16.60 -0.54
C ILE A 191 8.99 17.02 0.93
N ASP A 192 8.74 18.30 1.15
CA ASP A 192 8.48 18.87 2.47
C ASP A 192 7.29 19.84 2.46
N LYS A 193 6.14 19.32 2.01
CA LYS A 193 4.86 20.03 2.09
C LYS A 193 4.21 19.71 3.45
N PRO A 194 4.01 20.69 4.35
CA PRO A 194 3.47 20.44 5.68
C PRO A 194 2.01 19.97 5.64
N ASN A 195 1.23 20.52 4.70
CA ASN A 195 -0.22 20.45 4.71
C ASN A 195 -0.83 19.32 3.83
N VAL A 196 -0.19 18.14 3.79
CA VAL A 196 -0.74 16.96 3.09
C VAL A 196 -1.79 16.26 3.97
N ARG A 197 -3.04 16.19 3.51
CA ARG A 197 -4.18 15.67 4.29
C ARG A 197 -4.50 14.22 4.05
N PHE A 198 -4.12 13.70 2.89
CA PHE A 198 -4.29 12.28 2.62
C PHE A 198 -3.14 11.73 1.78
N VAL A 199 -2.75 10.50 2.10
CA VAL A 199 -1.88 9.67 1.28
C VAL A 199 -2.65 8.38 1.00
N ILE A 200 -2.94 8.13 -0.27
CA ILE A 200 -3.68 6.95 -0.73
C ILE A 200 -2.73 6.06 -1.51
N HIS A 201 -2.61 4.81 -1.12
CA HIS A 201 -1.91 3.79 -1.87
C HIS A 201 -2.91 3.03 -2.74
N HIS A 202 -2.98 3.35 -4.03
CA HIS A 202 -3.80 2.61 -5.01
C HIS A 202 -3.32 1.15 -5.20
N THR A 203 -2.04 0.93 -4.93
CA THR A 203 -1.42 -0.38 -4.80
C THR A 203 -0.54 -0.37 -3.56
N MET A 204 -0.58 -1.44 -2.77
CA MET A 204 0.26 -1.56 -1.56
C MET A 204 1.75 -1.42 -1.87
N SER A 205 2.52 -0.92 -0.90
CA SER A 205 3.97 -0.78 -1.02
C SER A 205 4.68 -2.14 -1.02
N LYS A 206 5.95 -2.17 -1.44
CA LYS A 206 6.76 -3.41 -1.46
C LYS A 206 7.14 -3.94 -0.07
N SER A 207 7.07 -3.09 0.95
CA SER A 207 7.42 -3.41 2.33
C SER A 207 6.80 -2.42 3.31
N ILE A 208 6.80 -2.76 4.60
CA ILE A 208 6.30 -1.89 5.69
C ILE A 208 7.14 -0.62 5.82
N GLU A 209 8.47 -0.69 5.59
CA GLU A 209 9.34 0.49 5.67
C GLU A 209 8.99 1.50 4.57
N ASN A 210 8.79 1.01 3.35
CA ASN A 210 8.34 1.85 2.23
C ASN A 210 6.98 2.49 2.55
N TYR A 211 6.03 1.69 3.00
CA TYR A 211 4.70 2.19 3.37
C TYR A 211 4.78 3.26 4.47
N TYR A 212 5.59 3.06 5.51
CA TYR A 212 5.78 4.03 6.59
C TYR A 212 6.39 5.34 6.08
N GLN A 213 7.43 5.29 5.24
CA GLN A 213 8.03 6.50 4.66
C GLN A 213 7.06 7.26 3.73
N GLU A 214 6.31 6.52 2.92
CA GLU A 214 5.36 7.07 1.95
C GLU A 214 4.15 7.72 2.66
N SER A 215 3.55 7.01 3.61
CA SER A 215 2.42 7.50 4.42
C SER A 215 2.82 8.62 5.38
N GLY A 216 4.06 8.61 5.91
CA GLY A 216 4.61 9.64 6.79
C GLY A 216 4.81 11.02 6.14
N ARG A 217 4.53 11.16 4.85
CA ARG A 217 4.43 12.46 4.15
C ARG A 217 3.15 13.22 4.48
N ALA A 218 2.13 12.51 4.96
CA ALA A 218 0.91 13.11 5.47
C ALA A 218 1.17 13.89 6.77
N GLY A 219 0.41 14.97 6.99
CA GLY A 219 0.27 15.60 8.29
C GLY A 219 1.59 16.07 8.92
N ARG A 220 2.52 16.66 8.16
CA ARG A 220 3.78 17.18 8.72
C ARG A 220 3.62 18.46 9.54
N ASP A 221 2.46 19.10 9.44
CA ASP A 221 1.97 20.14 10.34
C ASP A 221 1.33 19.59 11.63
N ASP A 222 1.44 18.28 11.89
CA ASP A 222 0.84 17.55 13.03
C ASP A 222 -0.70 17.66 13.13
N HIS A 223 -1.36 18.14 12.08
CA HIS A 223 -2.81 18.13 11.98
C HIS A 223 -3.30 16.75 11.48
N PRO A 224 -4.58 16.40 11.75
CA PRO A 224 -5.14 15.12 11.32
C PRO A 224 -4.97 14.89 9.82
N ALA A 225 -4.48 13.70 9.46
CA ALA A 225 -4.34 13.28 8.07
C ALA A 225 -4.58 11.77 7.93
N ASP A 226 -5.02 11.34 6.75
CA ASP A 226 -5.41 9.95 6.51
C ASP A 226 -4.43 9.22 5.59
N CYS A 227 -4.12 7.97 5.96
CA CYS A 227 -3.27 7.05 5.23
C CYS A 227 -4.11 5.82 4.87
N ILE A 228 -4.48 5.69 3.60
CA ILE A 228 -5.42 4.67 3.12
C ILE A 228 -4.72 3.75 2.11
N VAL A 229 -4.72 2.45 2.34
CA VAL A 229 -4.18 1.45 1.40
C VAL A 229 -5.31 0.67 0.75
N TYR A 230 -5.30 0.59 -0.58
CA TYR A 230 -6.12 -0.34 -1.36
C TYR A 230 -5.35 -1.65 -1.55
N PHE A 231 -5.85 -2.72 -0.93
CA PHE A 231 -5.28 -4.05 -0.99
C PHE A 231 -6.00 -4.91 -2.03
N GLY A 232 -5.32 -5.21 -3.13
CA GLY A 232 -5.81 -6.09 -4.20
C GLY A 232 -5.05 -7.41 -4.26
N PHE A 233 -5.78 -8.52 -4.45
CA PHE A 233 -5.18 -9.86 -4.56
C PHE A 233 -4.14 -9.97 -5.69
N ALA A 234 -4.43 -9.38 -6.85
CA ALA A 234 -3.51 -9.41 -8.00
C ALA A 234 -2.23 -8.59 -7.76
N ASP A 235 -2.29 -7.56 -6.92
CA ASP A 235 -1.15 -6.66 -6.68
C ASP A 235 -0.02 -7.36 -5.91
N ILE A 236 -0.33 -8.35 -5.07
CA ILE A 236 0.64 -9.21 -4.38
C ILE A 236 1.63 -9.79 -5.38
N PHE A 237 1.12 -10.43 -6.43
CA PHE A 237 1.94 -11.15 -7.38
C PHE A 237 2.65 -10.23 -8.38
N ARG A 238 2.05 -9.08 -8.71
CA ARG A 238 2.72 -8.02 -9.50
C ARG A 238 3.97 -7.53 -8.79
N ILE A 239 3.86 -7.23 -7.48
CA ILE A 239 4.98 -6.77 -6.68
C ILE A 239 5.98 -7.91 -6.44
N SER A 240 5.51 -9.13 -6.17
CA SER A 240 6.37 -10.31 -5.96
C SER A 240 7.28 -10.56 -7.16
N THR A 241 6.74 -10.43 -8.37
CA THR A 241 7.49 -10.54 -9.62
C THR A 241 8.58 -9.47 -9.76
N MET A 242 8.31 -8.25 -9.31
CA MET A 242 9.27 -7.14 -9.36
C MET A 242 10.42 -7.32 -8.36
N VAL A 243 10.13 -7.86 -7.18
CA VAL A 243 11.12 -8.01 -6.09
C VAL A 243 11.82 -9.36 -6.09
N VAL A 244 11.61 -10.22 -7.10
CA VAL A 244 12.17 -11.58 -7.17
C VAL A 244 13.71 -11.61 -7.14
N MET A 245 14.36 -10.56 -7.64
CA MET A 245 15.82 -10.43 -7.64
C MET A 245 16.37 -9.82 -6.34
N GLU A 246 15.50 -9.32 -5.45
CA GLU A 246 15.91 -8.81 -4.14
C GLU A 246 15.98 -9.98 -3.13
N ASN A 247 17.14 -10.16 -2.48
CA ASN A 247 17.38 -11.27 -1.54
C ASN A 247 16.30 -11.45 -0.46
N VAL A 248 15.74 -10.34 0.04
CA VAL A 248 14.70 -10.32 1.10
C VAL A 248 13.40 -9.70 0.61
N GLY A 249 13.25 -9.48 -0.70
CA GLY A 249 12.11 -8.77 -1.28
C GLY A 249 10.79 -9.47 -1.02
N GLN A 250 10.75 -10.78 -1.24
CA GLN A 250 9.54 -11.60 -0.99
C GLN A 250 9.14 -11.62 0.48
N GLN A 251 10.11 -11.74 1.39
CA GLN A 251 9.83 -11.74 2.83
C GLN A 251 9.21 -10.41 3.26
N LYS A 252 9.78 -9.29 2.81
CA LYS A 252 9.28 -7.94 3.09
C LYS A 252 7.89 -7.70 2.50
N LEU A 253 7.63 -8.22 1.30
CA LEU A 253 6.33 -8.17 0.67
C LEU A 253 5.28 -8.94 1.48
N LEU A 254 5.58 -10.17 1.89
CA LEU A 254 4.65 -10.98 2.67
C LEU A 254 4.33 -10.36 4.03
N GLN A 255 5.27 -9.61 4.64
CA GLN A 255 4.99 -8.80 5.84
C GLN A 255 3.97 -7.69 5.55
N MET A 256 4.09 -7.00 4.40
CA MET A 256 3.11 -5.99 3.98
C MET A 256 1.74 -6.62 3.69
N VAL A 257 1.71 -7.82 3.12
CA VAL A 257 0.48 -8.58 2.88
C VAL A 257 -0.18 -8.98 4.19
N ASP A 258 0.58 -9.47 5.17
CA ASP A 258 0.06 -9.79 6.50
C ASP A 258 -0.50 -8.54 7.19
N TYR A 259 0.18 -7.39 7.08
CA TYR A 259 -0.35 -6.11 7.55
C TYR A 259 -1.70 -5.76 6.91
N CYS A 260 -1.86 -5.94 5.60
CA CYS A 260 -3.12 -5.65 4.91
C CYS A 260 -4.23 -6.65 5.24
N GLN A 261 -3.89 -7.94 5.40
CA GLN A 261 -4.85 -9.00 5.69
C GLN A 261 -5.31 -8.98 7.16
N ASN A 262 -4.52 -8.38 8.06
CA ASN A 262 -4.88 -8.32 9.47
C ASN A 262 -6.19 -7.52 9.69
N VAL A 263 -7.06 -8.04 10.56
CA VAL A 263 -8.37 -7.45 10.88
C VAL A 263 -8.63 -7.32 12.38
N ASP A 264 -7.72 -7.80 13.23
CA ASP A 264 -7.93 -7.99 14.67
C ASP A 264 -6.91 -7.22 15.53
N ARG A 265 -5.76 -6.85 14.98
CA ARG A 265 -4.71 -6.10 15.68
C ARG A 265 -4.68 -4.64 15.24
N CYS A 266 -4.30 -3.77 16.16
CA CYS A 266 -4.07 -2.36 15.88
C CYS A 266 -3.00 -2.19 14.77
N ARG A 267 -3.24 -1.30 13.80
CA ARG A 267 -2.29 -1.03 12.70
C ARG A 267 -0.93 -0.53 13.21
N ARG A 268 -0.92 0.31 14.25
CA ARG A 268 0.32 0.80 14.89
C ARG A 268 1.08 -0.30 15.59
N SER A 269 0.39 -1.23 16.24
CA SER A 269 0.99 -2.41 16.88
C SER A 269 1.73 -3.27 15.87
N LEU A 270 1.14 -3.49 14.68
CA LEU A 270 1.79 -4.23 13.60
C LEU A 270 3.07 -3.53 13.10
N MET A 271 3.03 -2.19 12.97
CA MET A 271 4.20 -1.40 12.58
C MET A 271 5.27 -1.39 13.68
N ALA A 272 4.88 -1.29 14.95
CA ALA A 272 5.79 -1.32 16.09
C ALA A 272 6.58 -2.63 16.16
N VAL A 273 5.91 -3.76 15.96
CA VAL A 273 6.56 -5.08 15.87
C VAL A 273 7.60 -5.11 14.75
N HIS A 274 7.33 -4.46 13.62
CA HIS A 274 8.27 -4.39 12.50
C HIS A 274 9.51 -3.54 12.81
N PHE A 275 9.35 -2.47 13.58
CA PHE A 275 10.44 -1.55 13.95
C PHE A 275 11.11 -1.89 15.29
N ASP A 276 10.83 -3.06 15.87
CA ASP A 276 11.33 -3.49 17.18
C ASP A 276 10.97 -2.51 18.33
N GLU A 277 9.86 -1.78 18.23
CA GLU A 277 9.39 -0.84 19.26
C GLU A 277 8.32 -1.49 20.16
N VAL A 278 8.38 -1.22 21.46
CA VAL A 278 7.36 -1.65 22.42
C VAL A 278 6.15 -0.73 22.29
N TRP A 279 4.98 -1.30 22.02
CA TRP A 279 3.76 -0.53 21.78
C TRP A 279 2.60 -1.01 22.65
N ASP A 280 1.91 -0.06 23.26
CA ASP A 280 0.64 -0.28 23.95
C ASP A 280 -0.52 0.09 23.03
N ASP A 281 -1.45 -0.84 22.84
CA ASP A 281 -2.61 -0.69 21.96
C ASP A 281 -3.50 0.49 22.36
N GLU A 282 -3.55 0.85 23.65
CA GLU A 282 -4.26 2.04 24.14
C GLU A 282 -3.70 3.35 23.56
N GLY A 283 -2.41 3.38 23.24
CA GLY A 283 -1.73 4.54 22.63
C GLY A 283 -2.27 4.92 21.25
N CYS A 284 -3.03 4.05 20.58
CA CYS A 284 -3.60 4.33 19.27
C CYS A 284 -4.80 5.30 19.32
N ARG A 285 -5.55 5.34 20.42
CA ARG A 285 -6.70 6.25 20.61
C ARG A 285 -7.67 6.29 19.41
N GLN A 286 -8.04 5.13 18.87
CA GLN A 286 -9.00 5.01 17.76
C GLN A 286 -8.53 5.65 16.44
N MET A 287 -7.21 5.79 16.24
CA MET A 287 -6.59 6.35 15.03
C MET A 287 -6.20 5.27 13.99
N CYS A 288 -6.90 4.13 13.96
CA CYS A 288 -6.85 3.20 12.84
C CYS A 288 -8.19 2.47 12.66
N ASP A 289 -8.40 1.91 11.47
CA ASP A 289 -9.61 1.18 11.09
C ASP A 289 -9.92 0.00 12.04
N THR A 290 -8.92 -0.80 12.39
CA THR A 290 -9.11 -1.96 13.28
C THR A 290 -9.51 -1.56 14.70
N CYS A 291 -8.91 -0.49 15.25
CA CYS A 291 -9.29 0.00 16.58
C CYS A 291 -10.74 0.50 16.57
N ARG A 292 -11.15 1.22 15.51
CA ARG A 292 -12.52 1.75 15.35
C ARG A 292 -13.57 0.66 15.20
N HIS A 293 -13.17 -0.49 14.66
CA HIS A 293 -14.04 -1.63 14.35
C HIS A 293 -13.64 -2.90 15.10
N SER A 294 -13.25 -2.77 16.38
CA SER A 294 -12.62 -3.84 17.18
C SER A 294 -13.43 -5.12 17.40
N LYS A 295 -14.69 -5.21 16.91
CA LYS A 295 -15.58 -6.37 17.03
C LYS A 295 -16.19 -6.86 15.71
N ASP A 296 -15.78 -6.31 14.56
CA ASP A 296 -16.37 -6.63 13.25
C ASP A 296 -15.67 -7.82 12.55
N TYR A 297 -15.20 -8.83 13.30
CA TYR A 297 -14.57 -10.02 12.72
C TYR A 297 -15.03 -11.33 13.37
N THR A 298 -15.02 -12.41 12.58
CA THR A 298 -15.32 -13.77 13.02
C THR A 298 -14.13 -14.68 12.71
N THR A 299 -13.83 -15.59 13.64
CA THR A 299 -12.86 -16.66 13.40
C THR A 299 -13.57 -17.80 12.67
N MET A 300 -13.06 -18.18 11.50
CA MET A 300 -13.57 -19.27 10.69
C MET A 300 -12.50 -20.36 10.59
N ASP A 301 -12.93 -21.62 10.75
CA ASP A 301 -12.10 -22.78 10.44
C ASP A 301 -12.01 -22.92 8.92
N ILE A 302 -10.79 -22.79 8.39
CA ILE A 302 -10.48 -22.89 6.96
C ILE A 302 -9.73 -24.18 6.64
N THR A 303 -9.68 -25.16 7.55
CA THR A 303 -8.96 -26.43 7.35
C THR A 303 -9.46 -27.18 6.12
N GLN A 304 -10.78 -27.30 5.97
CA GLN A 304 -11.36 -27.99 4.82
C GLN A 304 -11.11 -27.23 3.52
N HIS A 305 -11.29 -25.90 3.54
CA HIS A 305 -10.96 -25.03 2.41
C HIS A 305 -9.48 -25.12 2.01
N ALA A 306 -8.57 -25.24 2.98
CA ALA A 306 -7.15 -25.44 2.74
C ALA A 306 -6.87 -26.77 2.03
N ARG A 307 -7.54 -27.86 2.46
CA ARG A 307 -7.43 -29.17 1.81
C ARG A 307 -7.93 -29.14 0.37
N GLU A 308 -9.08 -28.50 0.12
CA GLU A 308 -9.62 -28.32 -1.23
C GLU A 308 -8.65 -27.56 -2.15
N VAL A 309 -8.11 -26.42 -1.69
CA VAL A 309 -7.13 -25.64 -2.46
C VAL A 309 -5.86 -26.45 -2.74
N VAL A 310 -5.35 -27.20 -1.76
CA VAL A 310 -4.18 -28.08 -1.94
C VAL A 310 -4.47 -29.17 -2.97
N GLN A 311 -5.64 -29.82 -2.91
CA GLN A 311 -6.04 -30.85 -3.87
C GLN A 311 -6.08 -30.32 -5.31
N ILE A 312 -6.52 -29.08 -5.52
CA ILE A 312 -6.53 -28.43 -6.85
C ILE A 312 -5.09 -28.28 -7.38
N VAL A 313 -4.15 -27.87 -6.53
CA VAL A 313 -2.74 -27.71 -6.92
C VAL A 313 -2.07 -29.08 -7.13
N GLU A 314 -2.37 -30.08 -6.31
CA GLU A 314 -1.91 -31.47 -6.49
C GLU A 314 -2.39 -32.05 -7.82
N LEU A 315 -3.68 -31.88 -8.15
CA LEU A 315 -4.26 -32.32 -9.42
C LEU A 315 -3.63 -31.61 -10.62
N ALA A 316 -3.42 -30.30 -10.56
CA ALA A 316 -2.75 -29.59 -11.64
C ALA A 316 -1.31 -30.08 -11.84
N THR A 317 -0.61 -30.37 -10.74
CA THR A 317 0.75 -30.92 -10.79
C THR A 317 0.79 -32.32 -11.40
N SER A 318 -0.18 -33.20 -11.10
CA SER A 318 -0.25 -34.54 -11.69
C SER A 318 -0.60 -34.54 -13.18
N MET A 319 -1.22 -33.46 -13.66
CA MET A 319 -1.51 -33.21 -15.07
C MET A 319 -0.40 -32.42 -15.80
N ASP A 320 0.72 -32.13 -15.14
CA ASP A 320 1.82 -31.28 -15.63
C ASP A 320 1.36 -29.87 -16.06
N GLU A 321 0.32 -29.34 -15.41
CA GLU A 321 -0.22 -28.00 -15.64
C GLU A 321 0.22 -27.03 -14.54
N LYS A 322 0.67 -25.83 -14.93
CA LYS A 322 1.00 -24.75 -13.98
C LYS A 322 -0.18 -23.81 -13.77
N LEU A 323 -0.53 -23.54 -12.51
CA LEU A 323 -1.62 -22.64 -12.14
C LEU A 323 -1.12 -21.29 -11.65
N THR A 324 -1.58 -20.22 -12.29
CA THR A 324 -1.46 -18.86 -11.73
C THR A 324 -2.44 -18.71 -10.57
N PRO A 325 -2.17 -17.86 -9.56
CA PRO A 325 -3.08 -17.56 -8.45
C PRO A 325 -4.52 -17.22 -8.87
N LEU A 326 -4.71 -16.42 -9.91
CA LEU A 326 -6.05 -16.08 -10.42
C LEU A 326 -6.77 -17.32 -10.96
N LYS A 327 -6.09 -18.13 -11.78
CA LYS A 327 -6.60 -19.42 -12.26
C LYS A 327 -6.90 -20.42 -11.12
N LEU A 328 -6.13 -20.38 -10.02
CA LEU A 328 -6.38 -21.21 -8.85
C LEU A 328 -7.70 -20.81 -8.16
N VAL A 329 -7.89 -19.51 -7.92
CA VAL A 329 -9.15 -18.99 -7.36
C VAL A 329 -10.32 -19.29 -8.29
N ASP A 330 -10.17 -19.05 -9.60
CA ASP A 330 -11.21 -19.33 -10.59
C ASP A 330 -11.57 -20.81 -10.64
N ALA A 331 -10.58 -21.72 -10.61
CA ALA A 331 -10.81 -23.16 -10.57
C ALA A 331 -11.58 -23.58 -9.31
N TRP A 332 -11.23 -23.04 -8.15
CA TRP A 332 -11.91 -23.33 -6.90
C TRP A 332 -13.35 -22.78 -6.87
N MET A 333 -13.60 -21.67 -7.57
CA MET A 333 -14.94 -21.11 -7.80
C MET A 333 -15.72 -21.82 -8.93
N GLY A 334 -15.20 -22.91 -9.49
CA GLY A 334 -15.87 -23.66 -10.57
C GLY A 334 -15.85 -22.97 -11.94
N LYS A 335 -14.98 -21.97 -12.14
CA LYS A 335 -14.72 -21.31 -13.42
C LYS A 335 -13.50 -21.92 -14.12
N GLY A 336 -13.40 -21.70 -15.43
CA GLY A 336 -12.27 -22.19 -16.24
C GLY A 336 -12.55 -23.52 -16.97
N PRO A 337 -11.49 -24.23 -17.43
CA PRO A 337 -11.62 -25.37 -18.33
C PRO A 337 -12.48 -26.50 -17.78
N ALA A 338 -13.38 -27.05 -18.61
CA ALA A 338 -14.34 -28.08 -18.22
C ALA A 338 -13.70 -29.36 -17.65
N LYS A 339 -12.49 -29.70 -18.10
CA LYS A 339 -11.72 -30.86 -17.59
C LYS A 339 -11.49 -30.77 -16.08
N ARG A 340 -11.22 -29.58 -15.54
CA ARG A 340 -10.94 -29.35 -14.11
C ARG A 340 -12.21 -29.30 -13.26
N ARG A 341 -13.30 -28.73 -13.81
CA ARG A 341 -14.58 -28.58 -13.08
C ARG A 341 -15.20 -29.90 -12.62
N LYS A 342 -14.93 -31.02 -13.32
CA LYS A 342 -15.48 -32.33 -12.97
C LYS A 342 -14.74 -33.04 -11.83
N MET A 343 -13.52 -32.61 -11.49
CA MET A 343 -12.62 -33.30 -10.56
C MET A 343 -12.37 -32.50 -9.27
N ILE A 344 -12.96 -31.32 -9.14
CA ILE A 344 -12.69 -30.36 -8.06
C ILE A 344 -13.99 -30.08 -7.29
N GLN A 345 -13.90 -30.07 -5.96
CA GLN A 345 -14.97 -29.56 -5.11
C GLN A 345 -14.99 -28.03 -5.15
N THR A 346 -16.12 -27.45 -5.57
CA THR A 346 -16.28 -26.00 -5.70
C THR A 346 -16.61 -25.35 -4.36
N THR A 347 -16.03 -24.18 -4.11
CA THR A 347 -16.33 -23.40 -2.90
C THR A 347 -17.67 -22.68 -2.97
N THR A 348 -18.32 -22.53 -1.82
CA THR A 348 -19.49 -21.65 -1.63
C THR A 348 -19.09 -20.24 -1.19
N LEU A 349 -17.80 -20.02 -0.91
CA LEU A 349 -17.31 -18.72 -0.45
C LEU A 349 -17.35 -17.65 -1.56
N PRO A 350 -17.67 -16.39 -1.23
CA PRO A 350 -17.54 -15.29 -2.17
C PRO A 350 -16.07 -15.09 -2.57
N ARG A 351 -15.83 -14.53 -3.77
CA ARG A 351 -14.48 -14.36 -4.34
C ARG A 351 -13.48 -13.74 -3.36
N ARG A 352 -13.89 -12.66 -2.67
CA ARG A 352 -13.03 -11.95 -1.70
C ARG A 352 -12.56 -12.85 -0.55
N GLN A 353 -13.44 -13.73 -0.05
CA GLN A 353 -13.09 -14.68 1.00
C GLN A 353 -12.21 -15.82 0.46
N ALA A 354 -12.49 -16.29 -0.77
CA ALA A 354 -11.65 -17.28 -1.43
C ALA A 354 -10.21 -16.77 -1.66
N GLU A 355 -10.07 -15.53 -2.15
CA GLU A 355 -8.77 -14.85 -2.29
C GLU A 355 -8.06 -14.73 -0.93
N ALA A 356 -8.77 -14.32 0.13
CA ALA A 356 -8.21 -14.25 1.48
C ALA A 356 -7.70 -15.60 2.00
N VAL A 357 -8.42 -16.70 1.74
CA VAL A 357 -7.97 -18.06 2.10
C VAL A 357 -6.66 -18.39 1.37
N VAL A 358 -6.58 -18.14 0.06
CA VAL A 358 -5.35 -18.39 -0.72
C VAL A 358 -4.18 -17.56 -0.19
N VAL A 359 -4.40 -16.28 0.13
CA VAL A 359 -3.37 -15.42 0.74
C VAL A 359 -2.91 -15.97 2.09
N ARG A 360 -3.84 -16.44 2.94
CA ARG A 360 -3.50 -17.00 4.24
C ARG A 360 -2.65 -18.26 4.13
N LEU A 361 -2.96 -19.12 3.16
CA LEU A 361 -2.17 -20.32 2.87
C LEU A 361 -0.78 -19.99 2.36
N LEU A 362 -0.64 -18.91 1.58
CA LEU A 362 0.65 -18.38 1.13
C LEU A 362 1.47 -17.86 2.33
N LEU A 363 0.89 -16.98 3.15
CA LEU A 363 1.57 -16.41 4.33
C LEU A 363 2.05 -17.47 5.32
N GLN A 364 1.27 -18.53 5.52
CA GLN A 364 1.62 -19.59 6.46
C GLN A 364 2.54 -20.66 5.87
N GLY A 365 2.81 -20.65 4.56
CA GLY A 365 3.73 -21.57 3.89
C GLY A 365 3.11 -22.92 3.50
N TYR A 366 1.78 -23.00 3.38
CA TYR A 366 1.09 -24.13 2.73
C TYR A 366 1.13 -23.99 1.21
N LEU A 367 1.17 -22.77 0.71
CA LEU A 367 1.45 -22.46 -0.69
C LEU A 367 2.79 -21.71 -0.79
N ARG A 368 3.41 -21.77 -1.95
CA ARG A 368 4.59 -20.97 -2.31
C ARG A 368 4.50 -20.53 -3.76
N GLU A 369 5.18 -19.42 -4.05
CA GLU A 369 5.33 -18.91 -5.41
C GLU A 369 6.45 -19.65 -6.15
N ASP A 370 6.23 -19.89 -7.44
CA ASP A 370 7.18 -20.50 -8.37
C ASP A 370 7.33 -19.58 -9.59
N PHE A 371 8.55 -19.09 -9.82
CA PHE A 371 8.83 -18.13 -10.88
C PHE A 371 9.36 -18.84 -12.11
N SER A 372 8.84 -18.43 -13.27
CA SER A 372 9.30 -18.91 -14.58
C SER A 372 9.74 -17.70 -15.39
N PHE A 373 11.04 -17.62 -15.65
CA PHE A 373 11.64 -16.53 -16.42
C PHE A 373 11.51 -16.83 -17.91
N THR A 374 10.91 -15.89 -18.64
CA THR A 374 10.92 -15.86 -20.11
C THR A 374 11.68 -14.62 -20.56
N PRO A 375 12.14 -14.54 -21.83
CA PRO A 375 12.98 -13.43 -22.29
C PRO A 375 12.39 -12.03 -22.05
N TYR A 376 11.06 -11.91 -22.02
CA TYR A 376 10.37 -10.62 -21.89
C TYR A 376 9.61 -10.45 -20.58
N THR A 377 9.28 -11.54 -19.89
CA THR A 377 8.37 -11.51 -18.74
C THR A 377 8.70 -12.60 -17.73
N THR A 378 8.52 -12.29 -16.45
CA THR A 378 8.58 -13.28 -15.39
C THR A 378 7.15 -13.71 -15.06
N TYR A 379 6.85 -14.99 -15.27
CA TYR A 379 5.58 -15.57 -14.86
C TYR A 379 5.67 -16.09 -13.43
N PHE A 380 4.55 -16.07 -12.73
CA PHE A 380 4.41 -16.59 -11.38
C PHE A 380 3.31 -17.66 -11.34
N TYR A 381 3.61 -18.77 -10.66
CA TYR A 381 2.71 -19.89 -10.48
C TYR A 381 2.62 -20.26 -8.99
N MET A 382 1.54 -20.93 -8.61
CA MET A 382 1.38 -21.49 -7.28
C MET A 382 1.87 -22.93 -7.23
N LYS A 383 2.68 -23.24 -6.22
CA LYS A 383 3.08 -24.61 -5.87
C LYS A 383 2.77 -24.92 -4.42
N LEU A 384 2.76 -26.21 -4.10
CA LEU A 384 2.67 -26.70 -2.74
C LEU A 384 3.88 -26.22 -1.92
N GLY A 385 3.58 -25.68 -0.73
CA GLY A 385 4.55 -25.24 0.26
C GLY A 385 5.01 -26.38 1.17
N ARG A 386 5.92 -26.05 2.10
CA ARG A 386 6.55 -27.04 2.99
C ARG A 386 5.61 -27.56 4.08
N LYS A 387 4.56 -26.81 4.42
CA LYS A 387 3.63 -27.17 5.50
C LYS A 387 2.44 -28.03 5.05
N VAL A 388 2.32 -28.34 3.76
CA VAL A 388 1.23 -29.17 3.21
C VAL A 388 1.09 -30.54 3.90
N PRO A 389 2.16 -31.27 4.27
CA PRO A 389 2.02 -32.55 4.97
C PRO A 389 1.24 -32.45 6.29
N LEU A 390 1.25 -31.29 6.96
CA LEU A 390 0.50 -31.08 8.21
C LEU A 390 -1.01 -31.17 7.99
N LEU A 391 -1.52 -30.77 6.82
CA LEU A 391 -2.95 -30.83 6.49
C LEU A 391 -3.47 -32.26 6.31
N LYS A 392 -2.57 -33.23 6.13
CA LYS A 392 -2.90 -34.67 6.06
C LYS A 392 -3.14 -35.27 7.44
N SER A 393 -2.64 -34.63 8.51
CA SER A 393 -2.96 -35.02 9.88
C SER A 393 -4.41 -34.64 10.22
N GLN A 394 -5.12 -35.54 10.89
CA GLN A 394 -6.50 -35.29 11.35
C GLN A 394 -6.57 -34.30 12.52
N THR A 395 -5.47 -34.10 13.25
CA THR A 395 -5.41 -33.22 14.43
C THR A 395 -5.10 -31.77 14.09
N HIS A 396 -4.70 -31.49 12.84
CA HIS A 396 -4.27 -30.16 12.43
C HIS A 396 -5.47 -29.30 12.05
N THR A 397 -5.61 -28.14 12.71
CA THR A 397 -6.66 -27.16 12.43
C THR A 397 -6.07 -25.84 11.99
N LEU A 398 -6.78 -25.16 11.09
CA LEU A 398 -6.37 -23.90 10.51
C LEU A 398 -7.48 -22.88 10.61
N ASN A 399 -7.25 -21.84 11.41
CA ASN A 399 -8.21 -20.77 11.62
C ASN A 399 -7.77 -19.47 10.93
N MET A 400 -8.74 -18.72 10.41
CA MET A 400 -8.54 -17.38 9.87
C MET A 400 -9.62 -16.44 10.38
N LYS A 401 -9.23 -15.22 10.74
CA LYS A 401 -10.15 -14.14 11.10
C LYS A 401 -10.59 -13.42 9.83
N MET A 402 -11.88 -13.25 9.63
CA MET A 402 -12.47 -12.52 8.50
C MET A 402 -13.39 -11.42 8.99
N ARG A 403 -13.46 -10.28 8.28
CA ARG A 403 -14.43 -9.23 8.58
C ARG A 403 -15.86 -9.71 8.30
N THR A 404 -16.77 -9.44 9.22
CA THR A 404 -18.18 -9.86 9.14
C THR A 404 -18.99 -8.89 8.25
N ARG A 405 -18.53 -7.64 8.09
CA ARG A 405 -19.19 -6.63 7.25
C ARG A 405 -18.85 -6.79 5.76
N GLY A 406 -19.61 -7.67 5.12
CA GLY A 406 -19.79 -7.76 3.66
C GLY A 406 -21.14 -8.36 3.26
N VAL A 407 -21.97 -8.74 4.23
CA VAL A 407 -23.28 -9.38 4.05
C VAL A 407 -24.32 -8.62 4.87
N LYS A 408 -24.61 -7.36 4.51
CA LYS A 408 -25.88 -6.73 4.89
C LYS A 408 -26.74 -6.62 3.63
N THR A 409 -27.42 -7.73 3.37
CA THR A 409 -28.81 -7.83 2.88
C THR A 409 -29.41 -6.60 2.19
N VAL A 410 -29.55 -6.72 0.86
CA VAL A 410 -30.53 -6.02 0.01
C VAL A 410 -31.96 -6.54 0.27
N VAL A 411 -32.33 -6.86 1.52
CA VAL A 411 -33.60 -7.57 1.81
C VAL A 411 -34.49 -6.85 2.83
N ASN A 412 -34.04 -5.80 3.51
CA ASN A 412 -34.83 -5.21 4.60
C ASN A 412 -35.47 -3.83 4.33
N ASP A 413 -35.65 -3.43 3.07
CA ASP A 413 -36.41 -2.20 2.72
C ASP A 413 -37.81 -2.44 2.14
N LEU A 414 -38.30 -3.69 2.12
CA LEU A 414 -39.65 -4.02 1.62
C LEU A 414 -40.66 -4.51 2.68
N GLN A 415 -40.33 -4.50 3.98
CA GLN A 415 -41.25 -4.99 5.03
C GLN A 415 -41.55 -4.02 6.18
N VAL A 416 -41.16 -2.75 6.10
CA VAL A 416 -41.48 -1.75 7.16
C VAL A 416 -42.64 -0.81 6.78
N LYS A 417 -43.30 -1.01 5.62
CA LYS A 417 -44.50 -0.22 5.24
C LYS A 417 -45.85 -0.94 5.38
N ALA A 418 -45.90 -2.04 6.12
CA ALA A 418 -47.14 -2.80 6.36
C ALA A 418 -47.46 -2.95 7.86
N ALA A 419 -47.47 -1.85 8.62
CA ALA A 419 -47.99 -1.84 9.99
C ALA A 419 -48.37 -0.42 10.45
N SER A 420 -49.36 0.20 9.80
CA SER A 420 -50.17 1.26 10.40
C SER A 420 -51.47 1.44 9.63
N GLY A 421 -52.42 0.54 9.87
CA GLY A 421 -53.82 0.80 9.55
C GLY A 421 -54.42 1.71 10.61
N GLN A 422 -55.06 2.81 10.20
CA GLN A 422 -56.44 3.14 10.59
C GLN A 422 -56.98 4.38 9.86
N GLY A 423 -58.05 4.16 9.09
CA GLY A 423 -59.23 5.04 9.07
C GLY A 423 -59.30 6.19 8.05
N LYS A 424 -59.99 5.98 6.93
CA LYS A 424 -61.36 6.49 6.67
C LYS A 424 -61.76 6.47 5.17
N SER A 425 -62.89 5.81 4.92
CA SER A 425 -63.98 6.08 3.95
C SER A 425 -63.73 6.65 2.55
N LYS A 426 -64.03 5.80 1.55
CA LYS A 426 -65.00 5.94 0.41
C LYS A 426 -64.89 7.08 -0.64
N GLU A 427 -65.24 6.66 -1.87
CA GLU A 427 -65.53 7.41 -3.13
C GLU A 427 -64.31 7.81 -3.98
N GLY A 428 -64.26 7.63 -5.30
CA GLY A 428 -65.13 7.01 -6.29
C GLY A 428 -64.50 7.10 -7.70
N LYS A 429 -64.69 6.05 -8.51
CA LYS A 429 -64.74 5.96 -9.99
C LYS A 429 -63.92 6.90 -10.92
N ARG A 430 -63.24 6.24 -11.88
CA ARG A 430 -62.97 6.49 -13.34
C ARG A 430 -61.45 6.55 -13.64
N SER A 431 -60.83 5.61 -14.38
CA SER A 431 -60.97 5.16 -15.77
C SER A 431 -60.88 6.27 -16.81
N VAL A 432 -59.72 6.43 -17.47
CA VAL A 432 -59.59 6.60 -18.94
C VAL A 432 -58.21 6.10 -19.37
N GLU A 433 -58.22 5.36 -20.47
CA GLU A 433 -57.14 4.70 -21.18
C GLU A 433 -56.41 5.63 -22.18
N SER A 434 -55.23 5.13 -22.57
CA SER A 434 -54.73 5.04 -23.95
C SER A 434 -53.96 6.20 -24.62
N ALA A 435 -52.90 5.72 -25.29
CA ALA A 435 -52.30 6.17 -26.55
C ALA A 435 -51.51 7.50 -26.51
N GLY A 436 -50.34 7.59 -27.13
CA GLY A 436 -49.62 6.69 -28.02
C GLY A 436 -48.41 7.43 -28.60
N ASP A 437 -47.45 6.63 -29.04
CA ASP A 437 -46.41 6.88 -30.05
C ASP A 437 -45.37 8.02 -29.93
N ALA A 438 -44.14 7.54 -30.16
CA ALA A 438 -42.85 8.21 -30.41
C ALA A 438 -42.88 8.99 -31.76
N PRO A 439 -41.79 9.59 -32.31
CA PRO A 439 -40.36 9.38 -32.03
C PRO A 439 -39.38 10.60 -32.13
N VAL A 440 -38.18 10.36 -31.58
CA VAL A 440 -36.81 10.69 -32.08
C VAL A 440 -36.56 12.03 -32.77
N SER A 441 -35.58 12.82 -32.25
CA SER A 441 -34.41 13.28 -33.03
C SER A 441 -33.38 14.15 -32.28
N LYS A 442 -32.11 13.70 -32.42
CA LYS A 442 -30.86 14.47 -32.70
C LYS A 442 -30.14 15.28 -31.60
N LYS A 443 -28.99 14.67 -31.24
CA LYS A 443 -27.69 15.21 -30.83
C LYS A 443 -27.36 16.61 -31.36
N VAL A 444 -26.81 17.46 -30.49
CA VAL A 444 -25.82 18.50 -30.83
C VAL A 444 -24.67 18.44 -29.83
N LYS A 445 -23.45 18.35 -30.36
CA LYS A 445 -22.15 18.50 -29.69
C LYS A 445 -21.87 19.99 -29.51
N THR A 446 -21.31 20.39 -28.38
CA THR A 446 -20.58 21.67 -28.28
C THR A 446 -19.34 21.51 -27.41
N TYR A 447 -18.26 22.04 -27.96
CA TYR A 447 -16.88 22.03 -27.49
C TYR A 447 -16.67 22.96 -26.28
N LEU A 448 -15.65 22.60 -25.49
CA LEU A 448 -14.99 23.39 -24.44
C LEU A 448 -14.54 24.78 -24.92
N PRO A 449 -14.34 25.70 -23.97
CA PRO A 449 -12.97 26.12 -23.64
C PRO A 449 -12.46 25.59 -22.29
#